data_AF-A0A847NGU5-F1
#
_entry.id   AF-A0A847NGU5-F1
#
_cell.length_a   1.000
_cell.length_b   1.000
_cell.length_c   1.000
_cell.angle_alpha   90.00
_cell.angle_beta   90.00
_cell.angle_gamma   90.00
#
_symmetry.space_group_name_H-M   'P 1'
#
loop_
_entity.id
_entity.type
_entity.pdbx_description
1 polymer ?
#
loop_
_entity_poly.entity_id
_entity_poly.type
_entity_poly.pdbx_seq_one_letter_code
_entity_poly.pdbx_strand_id
1 'polypeptide(L)'
;MRNEDLTAQISRQVIERDYISVYYPQVQGLGNTDVENRINRRILNLVEDLINSQLDEEAIVEITGSYLVRLNKKSLLSIRFEIYSYREMAAHGLTIVKSLTFDLNSGRVYQLADFFWPDSGYIQYISNQIKSQMIEEDIPLIADFNSIDENQEYYLSDKFLIIYFQLYEYTPYVYGIPQFHISLEELQPYFRNNSPLYRLIKS
;
A
#
# COMPACT_ATOMS: atom_id res chain seq x y z
N MET A 1 23.53 1.04 15.81
CA MET A 1 23.86 0.32 14.56
C MET A 1 22.56 -0.10 13.91
N ARG A 2 22.43 -0.03 12.58
CA ARG A 2 21.24 -0.49 11.86
C ARG A 2 21.16 -2.00 11.96
N ASN A 3 20.04 -2.55 12.42
CA ASN A 3 19.76 -3.97 12.31
C ASN A 3 19.14 -4.20 10.93
N GLU A 4 19.75 -5.01 10.06
CA GLU A 4 19.20 -5.23 8.72
C GLU A 4 18.14 -6.33 8.69
N ASP A 5 18.12 -7.23 9.68
CA ASP A 5 17.21 -8.38 9.79
C ASP A 5 16.03 -8.13 10.74
N LEU A 6 15.75 -6.88 11.09
CA LEU A 6 14.66 -6.53 11.99
C LEU A 6 13.29 -6.90 11.38
N THR A 7 12.44 -7.53 12.19
CA THR A 7 11.05 -7.88 11.90
C THR A 7 10.19 -7.43 13.08
N ALA A 8 9.04 -6.82 12.80
CA ALA A 8 8.10 -6.38 13.81
C ALA A 8 7.22 -7.54 14.32
N GLN A 9 6.84 -7.51 15.59
CA GLN A 9 5.65 -8.22 16.05
C GLN A 9 4.42 -7.37 15.72
N ILE A 10 3.37 -7.98 15.20
CA ILE A 10 2.14 -7.29 14.79
C ILE A 10 0.99 -7.79 15.64
N SER A 11 0.36 -6.89 16.41
CA SER A 11 -0.89 -7.15 17.10
C SER A 11 -2.05 -6.49 16.35
N ARG A 12 -3.21 -7.14 16.34
CA ARG A 12 -4.42 -6.59 15.73
C ARG A 12 -5.12 -5.69 16.74
N GLN A 13 -5.46 -4.48 16.30
CA GLN A 13 -6.31 -3.52 17.00
C GLN A 13 -7.60 -3.32 16.21
N VAL A 14 -8.60 -2.68 16.84
CA VAL A 14 -9.89 -2.36 16.22
C VAL A 14 -10.33 -0.96 16.64
N ILE A 15 -10.81 -0.18 15.67
CA ILE A 15 -11.65 0.99 15.92
C ILE A 15 -13.09 0.53 15.76
N GLU A 16 -13.81 0.50 16.87
CA GLU A 16 -15.21 0.10 16.92
C GLU A 16 -16.05 1.30 17.39
N ARG A 17 -17.03 1.70 16.60
CA ARG A 17 -18.04 2.74 16.91
C ARG A 17 -19.38 2.32 16.28
N ASP A 18 -20.42 3.10 16.48
CA ASP A 18 -21.67 2.90 15.72
C ASP A 18 -21.33 2.84 14.22
N TYR A 19 -21.86 1.83 13.51
CA TYR A 19 -21.66 1.55 12.09
C TYR A 19 -20.18 1.47 11.60
N ILE A 20 -19.18 1.47 12.48
CA ILE A 20 -17.75 1.43 12.13
C ILE A 20 -17.07 0.25 12.82
N SER A 21 -16.50 -0.66 12.04
CA SER A 21 -15.62 -1.73 12.54
C SER A 21 -14.39 -1.88 11.63
N VAL A 22 -13.27 -1.28 12.05
CA VAL A 22 -12.04 -1.24 11.25
C VAL A 22 -10.88 -1.85 12.02
N TYR A 23 -10.36 -2.96 11.51
CA TYR A 23 -9.16 -3.59 12.05
C TYR A 23 -7.89 -2.94 11.49
N TYR A 24 -6.88 -2.74 12.33
CA TYR A 24 -5.59 -2.18 11.94
C TYR A 24 -4.43 -2.78 12.75
N PRO A 25 -3.19 -2.76 12.25
CA PRO A 25 -2.04 -3.31 12.95
C PRO A 25 -1.44 -2.33 13.95
N GLN A 26 -0.91 -2.86 15.05
CA GLN A 26 0.04 -2.19 15.92
C GLN A 26 1.37 -2.95 15.91
N VAL A 27 2.45 -2.20 15.69
CA VAL A 27 3.83 -2.65 15.67
C VAL A 27 4.42 -2.65 17.07
N GLN A 28 5.09 -3.75 17.44
CA GLN A 28 5.75 -3.96 18.71
C GLN A 28 7.05 -4.76 18.52
N GLY A 29 7.91 -4.80 19.53
CA GLY A 29 9.09 -5.67 19.55
C GLY A 29 10.29 -5.18 18.74
N LEU A 30 10.35 -3.89 18.38
CA LEU A 30 11.50 -3.28 17.68
C LEU A 30 12.65 -2.92 18.64
N GLY A 31 12.41 -2.93 19.95
CA GLY A 31 13.39 -2.56 20.98
C GLY A 31 13.65 -1.06 21.11
N ASN A 32 13.14 -0.25 20.17
CA ASN A 32 13.13 1.21 20.26
C ASN A 32 11.68 1.71 20.27
N THR A 33 11.20 2.07 21.46
CA THR A 33 9.81 2.51 21.69
C THR A 33 9.46 3.82 20.96
N ASP A 34 10.42 4.71 20.72
CA ASP A 34 10.15 5.95 19.96
C ASP A 34 9.88 5.66 18.49
N VAL A 35 10.58 4.68 17.91
CA VAL A 35 10.36 4.23 16.54
C VAL A 35 9.02 3.50 16.44
N GLU A 36 8.70 2.62 17.39
CA GLU A 36 7.39 1.95 17.46
C GLU A 36 6.25 2.96 17.53
N ASN A 37 6.34 3.94 18.43
CA ASN A 37 5.33 4.99 18.60
C ASN A 37 5.15 5.82 17.32
N ARG A 38 6.24 6.11 16.61
CA ARG A 38 6.18 6.85 15.33
C ARG A 38 5.45 6.05 14.24
N ILE A 39 5.77 4.77 14.10
CA ILE A 39 5.11 3.88 13.13
C ILE A 39 3.63 3.74 13.48
N ASN A 40 3.32 3.42 14.73
CA ASN A 40 1.94 3.22 15.20
C ASN A 40 1.08 4.47 15.05
N ARG A 41 1.63 5.67 15.34
CA ARG A 41 0.94 6.93 15.08
C ARG A 41 0.64 7.13 13.60
N ARG A 42 1.58 6.82 12.71
CA ARG A 42 1.36 6.95 11.27
C ARG A 42 0.29 5.99 10.75
N ILE A 43 0.26 4.76 11.27
CA ILE A 43 -0.77 3.78 10.95
C ILE A 43 -2.14 4.29 11.43
N LEU A 44 -2.25 4.69 12.70
CA LEU A 44 -3.50 5.17 13.27
C LEU A 44 -4.03 6.38 12.50
N ASN A 45 -3.18 7.38 12.25
CA ASN A 45 -3.59 8.57 11.50
C ASN A 45 -4.11 8.21 10.10
N LEU A 46 -3.44 7.31 9.36
CA LEU A 46 -3.94 6.89 8.03
C LEU A 46 -5.31 6.21 8.14
N VAL A 47 -5.50 5.34 9.12
CA VAL A 47 -6.77 4.61 9.31
C VAL A 47 -7.88 5.59 9.67
N GLU A 48 -7.62 6.54 10.58
CA GLU A 48 -8.58 7.60 10.92
C GLU A 48 -8.88 8.50 9.73
N ASP A 49 -7.87 8.92 8.95
CA ASP A 49 -8.05 9.71 7.74
C ASP A 49 -8.94 8.98 6.72
N LEU A 50 -8.73 7.67 6.54
CA LEU A 50 -9.54 6.86 5.61
C LEU A 50 -10.98 6.69 6.09
N ILE A 51 -11.19 6.41 7.39
CA ILE A 51 -12.54 6.39 7.98
C ILE A 51 -13.21 7.74 7.76
N ASN A 52 -12.54 8.84 8.14
CA ASN A 52 -13.08 10.19 8.04
C ASN A 52 -13.37 10.59 6.59
N SER A 53 -12.55 10.16 5.62
CA SER A 53 -12.80 10.42 4.20
C SER A 53 -14.06 9.73 3.65
N GLN A 54 -14.54 8.69 4.34
CA GLN A 54 -15.74 7.95 3.96
C GLN A 54 -16.95 8.30 4.84
N LEU A 55 -16.74 9.05 5.91
CA LEU A 55 -17.82 9.68 6.66
C LEU A 55 -18.46 10.77 5.81
N ASP A 56 -19.78 10.80 5.86
CA ASP A 56 -20.62 11.85 5.31
C ASP A 56 -21.66 12.19 6.38
N GLU A 57 -22.17 13.41 6.37
CA GLU A 57 -23.08 13.89 7.41
C GLU A 57 -24.48 13.25 7.28
N GLU A 58 -24.80 12.62 6.14
CA GLU A 58 -26.09 11.95 5.92
C GLU A 58 -25.92 10.53 5.33
N ALA A 59 -26.54 9.53 5.98
CA ALA A 59 -26.84 8.19 5.46
C ALA A 59 -25.72 7.12 5.36
N ILE A 60 -24.67 7.16 6.20
CA ILE A 60 -23.75 6.01 6.33
C ILE A 60 -24.47 4.86 7.05
N VAL A 61 -24.42 3.67 6.46
CA VAL A 61 -24.97 2.43 7.05
C VAL A 61 -23.86 1.60 7.68
N GLU A 62 -22.70 1.53 7.03
CA GLU A 62 -21.58 0.70 7.46
C GLU A 62 -20.25 1.26 6.95
N ILE A 63 -19.23 1.21 7.79
CA ILE A 63 -17.82 1.33 7.43
C ILE A 63 -17.10 0.12 8.04
N THR A 64 -16.58 -0.75 7.19
CA THR A 64 -15.73 -1.87 7.62
C THR A 64 -14.35 -1.74 7.03
N GLY A 65 -13.36 -2.30 7.71
CA GLY A 65 -12.00 -2.22 7.20
C GLY A 65 -11.08 -3.27 7.77
N SER A 66 -10.05 -3.56 6.99
CA SER A 66 -9.03 -4.53 7.34
C SER A 66 -7.67 -4.12 6.79
N TYR A 67 -6.65 -4.90 7.15
CA TYR A 67 -5.30 -4.71 6.67
C TYR A 67 -4.66 -6.05 6.34
N LEU A 68 -3.65 -6.01 5.48
CA LEU A 68 -2.77 -7.11 5.17
C LEU A 68 -1.32 -6.66 5.33
N VAL A 69 -0.56 -7.37 6.17
CA VAL A 69 0.89 -7.23 6.22
C VAL A 69 1.46 -7.97 5.01
N ARG A 70 1.95 -7.23 4.02
CA ARG A 70 2.43 -7.76 2.74
C ARG A 70 3.92 -8.06 2.76
N LEU A 71 4.67 -7.37 3.62
CA LEU A 71 6.08 -7.59 3.88
C LEU A 71 6.39 -7.22 5.33
N ASN A 72 7.15 -8.05 6.05
CA ASN A 72 7.64 -7.75 7.40
C ASN A 72 8.96 -8.47 7.66
N LYS A 73 9.99 -8.07 6.91
CA LYS A 73 11.32 -8.67 6.96
C LYS A 73 12.35 -7.68 6.51
N LYS A 74 13.62 -7.96 6.82
CA LYS A 74 14.75 -7.16 6.34
C LYS A 74 14.61 -5.67 6.67
N SER A 75 14.05 -5.39 7.85
CA SER A 75 13.76 -4.04 8.36
C SER A 75 12.80 -3.23 7.51
N LEU A 76 11.98 -3.90 6.70
CA LEU A 76 10.91 -3.32 5.92
C LEU A 76 9.57 -3.90 6.36
N LEU A 77 8.61 -3.01 6.58
CA LEU A 77 7.23 -3.35 6.87
C LEU A 77 6.34 -2.68 5.83
N SER A 78 5.68 -3.47 4.97
CA SER A 78 4.71 -2.99 4.00
C SER A 78 3.33 -3.52 4.33
N ILE A 79 2.37 -2.60 4.48
CA ILE A 79 1.01 -2.88 4.93
C ILE A 79 0.05 -2.28 3.91
N ARG A 80 -0.91 -3.09 3.47
CA ARG A 80 -2.07 -2.64 2.69
C ARG A 80 -3.27 -2.51 3.61
N PHE A 81 -4.02 -1.43 3.47
CA PHE A 81 -5.25 -1.11 4.18
C PHE A 81 -6.39 -1.06 3.18
N GLU A 82 -7.54 -1.60 3.56
CA GLU A 82 -8.75 -1.61 2.75
C GLU A 82 -9.92 -1.21 3.64
N ILE A 83 -10.59 -0.11 3.29
CA ILE A 83 -11.76 0.39 4.01
C ILE A 83 -12.91 0.51 3.02
N TYR A 84 -14.00 -0.17 3.36
CA TYR A 84 -15.25 -0.21 2.64
C TYR A 84 -16.29 0.62 3.37
N SER A 85 -17.07 1.40 2.64
CA SER A 85 -18.28 2.04 3.16
C SER A 85 -19.50 1.65 2.33
N TYR A 86 -20.63 1.55 3.01
CA TYR A 86 -21.94 1.42 2.40
C TYR A 86 -22.87 2.52 2.89
N ARG A 87 -23.67 3.03 1.96
CA ARG A 87 -24.59 4.15 2.18
C ARG A 87 -26.00 3.70 1.87
N GLU A 88 -26.97 4.31 2.55
CA GLU A 88 -28.37 4.01 2.30
C GLU A 88 -28.72 4.29 0.84
N MET A 89 -29.55 3.43 0.24
CA MET A 89 -29.96 3.50 -1.17
C MET A 89 -28.84 3.36 -2.21
N ALA A 90 -27.58 3.15 -1.81
CA ALA A 90 -26.49 2.91 -2.75
C ALA A 90 -26.62 1.53 -3.41
N ALA A 91 -26.32 1.46 -4.71
CA ALA A 91 -26.36 0.21 -5.47
C ALA A 91 -25.26 -0.78 -5.05
N HIS A 92 -24.13 -0.25 -4.58
CA HIS A 92 -22.99 -0.99 -4.02
C HIS A 92 -22.21 -0.05 -3.09
N GLY A 93 -21.32 -0.61 -2.28
CA GLY A 93 -20.42 0.22 -1.48
C GLY A 93 -19.20 0.71 -2.24
N LEU A 94 -18.33 1.42 -1.53
CA LEU A 94 -17.11 1.99 -2.04
C LEU A 94 -15.93 1.52 -1.20
N THR A 95 -14.94 0.94 -1.85
CA THR A 95 -13.68 0.54 -1.22
C THR A 95 -12.58 1.52 -1.59
N ILE A 96 -11.86 2.01 -0.58
CA ILE A 96 -10.61 2.75 -0.74
C ILE A 96 -9.47 1.88 -0.23
N VAL A 97 -8.41 1.78 -1.04
CA VAL A 97 -7.17 1.07 -0.68
C VAL A 97 -6.03 2.07 -0.52
N LYS A 98 -5.27 1.94 0.57
CA LYS A 98 -4.02 2.66 0.79
C LYS A 98 -2.96 1.72 1.32
N SER A 99 -1.71 2.16 1.28
CA SER A 99 -0.59 1.37 1.80
C SER A 99 0.47 2.24 2.47
N LEU A 100 1.21 1.61 3.38
CA LEU A 100 2.38 2.21 4.02
C LEU A 100 3.53 1.23 3.97
N THR A 101 4.70 1.73 3.57
CA THR A 101 5.96 0.98 3.62
C THR A 101 6.93 1.72 4.53
N PHE A 102 7.36 1.07 5.61
CA PHE A 102 8.22 1.64 6.64
C PHE A 102 9.62 1.04 6.64
N ASP A 103 10.62 1.84 7.01
CA ASP A 103 11.88 1.36 7.56
C ASP A 103 11.74 1.14 9.08
N LEU A 104 11.89 -0.10 9.54
CA LEU A 104 11.69 -0.47 10.95
C LEU A 104 12.77 0.05 11.90
N ASN A 105 13.93 0.50 11.40
CA ASN A 105 14.97 1.08 12.26
C ASN A 105 14.70 2.55 12.59
N SER A 106 13.98 3.27 11.72
CA SER A 106 13.81 4.72 11.80
C SER A 106 12.36 5.17 11.91
N GLY A 107 11.41 4.31 11.54
CA GLY A 107 9.99 4.64 11.43
C GLY A 107 9.68 5.56 10.25
N ARG A 108 10.61 5.73 9.31
CA ARG A 108 10.41 6.49 8.07
C ARG A 108 9.44 5.74 7.15
N VAL A 109 8.49 6.47 6.56
CA VAL A 109 7.67 5.99 5.44
C VAL A 109 8.42 6.24 4.13
N TYR A 110 8.45 5.24 3.25
CA TYR A 110 8.97 5.36 1.90
C TYR A 110 7.87 5.71 0.91
N GLN A 111 8.11 6.72 0.07
CA GLN A 111 7.32 6.95 -1.15
C GLN A 111 7.87 6.10 -2.30
N LEU A 112 7.11 5.90 -3.37
CA LEU A 112 7.56 5.10 -4.51
C LEU A 112 8.89 5.62 -5.08
N ALA A 113 8.98 6.93 -5.30
CA ALA A 113 10.18 7.61 -5.79
C ALA A 113 11.41 7.43 -4.86
N ASP A 114 11.23 7.10 -3.58
CA ASP A 114 12.36 6.87 -2.66
C ASP A 114 13.19 5.63 -3.00
N PHE A 115 12.74 4.76 -3.90
CA PHE A 115 13.51 3.58 -4.28
C PHE A 115 14.42 3.81 -5.47
N PHE A 116 14.15 4.85 -6.27
CA PHE A 116 14.72 5.00 -7.61
C PHE A 116 15.57 6.26 -7.72
N TRP A 117 16.48 6.29 -8.69
CA TRP A 117 17.11 7.54 -9.10
C TRP A 117 16.07 8.43 -9.80
N PRO A 118 16.12 9.76 -9.57
CA PRO A 118 15.44 10.71 -10.45
C PRO A 118 15.85 10.46 -11.91
N ASP A 119 14.90 10.57 -12.84
CA ASP A 119 15.11 10.40 -14.28
C ASP A 119 15.68 9.04 -14.72
N SER A 120 15.61 8.01 -13.86
CA SER A 120 16.07 6.65 -14.23
C SER A 120 15.20 5.97 -15.29
N GLY A 121 14.01 6.50 -15.57
CA GLY A 121 13.02 5.88 -16.44
C GLY A 121 12.17 4.81 -15.76
N TYR A 122 12.22 4.67 -14.43
CA TYR A 122 11.45 3.67 -13.70
C TYR A 122 9.93 3.79 -13.93
N ILE A 123 9.41 5.01 -14.03
CA ILE A 123 7.99 5.27 -14.35
C ILE A 123 7.64 4.65 -15.70
N GLN A 124 8.41 4.92 -16.74
CA GLN A 124 8.17 4.37 -18.08
C GLN A 124 8.26 2.85 -18.08
N TYR A 125 9.24 2.29 -17.37
CA TYR A 125 9.42 0.85 -17.28
C TYR A 125 8.22 0.17 -16.59
N ILE A 126 7.82 0.66 -15.42
CA ILE A 126 6.67 0.13 -14.67
C ILE A 126 5.38 0.27 -15.50
N SER A 127 5.14 1.43 -16.12
CA SER A 127 3.98 1.66 -16.97
C SER A 127 3.93 0.68 -18.15
N ASN A 128 5.06 0.36 -18.78
CA ASN A 128 5.10 -0.62 -19.85
C ASN A 128 4.76 -2.03 -19.36
N GLN A 129 5.29 -2.43 -18.19
CA GLN A 129 4.95 -3.72 -17.59
C GLN A 129 3.46 -3.84 -17.26
N ILE A 130 2.85 -2.78 -16.72
CA ILE A 130 1.41 -2.74 -16.45
C ILE A 130 0.60 -2.89 -17.74
N LYS A 131 0.96 -2.16 -18.81
CA LYS A 131 0.30 -2.29 -20.12
C LYS A 131 0.39 -3.71 -20.67
N SER A 132 1.57 -4.33 -20.57
CA SER A 132 1.76 -5.72 -21.00
C SER A 132 0.87 -6.69 -20.22
N GLN A 133 0.80 -6.55 -18.88
CA GLN A 133 -0.08 -7.38 -18.04
C GLN A 133 -1.57 -7.15 -18.38
N MET A 134 -1.99 -5.90 -18.59
CA MET A 134 -3.38 -5.59 -19.00
C MET A 134 -3.77 -6.28 -20.31
N ILE A 135 -2.87 -6.34 -21.29
CA ILE A 135 -3.09 -6.99 -22.58
C ILE A 135 -3.07 -8.51 -22.44
N GLU A 136 -2.11 -9.06 -21.69
CA GLU A 136 -1.94 -10.51 -21.50
C GLU A 136 -3.14 -11.13 -20.77
N GLU A 137 -3.69 -10.42 -19.79
CA GLU A 137 -4.82 -10.89 -18.98
C GLU A 137 -6.19 -10.48 -19.54
N ASP A 138 -6.25 -9.82 -20.71
CA ASP A 138 -7.46 -9.29 -21.33
C ASP A 138 -8.32 -8.46 -20.34
N ILE A 139 -7.65 -7.56 -19.61
CA ILE A 139 -8.30 -6.76 -18.56
C ILE A 139 -9.30 -5.79 -19.20
N PRO A 140 -10.59 -5.80 -18.78
CA PRO A 140 -11.58 -4.87 -19.32
C PRO A 140 -11.28 -3.45 -18.84
N LEU A 141 -10.96 -2.56 -19.79
CA LEU A 141 -10.68 -1.15 -19.50
C LEU A 141 -11.91 -0.28 -19.78
N ILE A 142 -12.15 0.68 -18.88
CA ILE A 142 -13.13 1.77 -19.05
C ILE A 142 -12.46 3.12 -19.29
N ALA A 143 -11.13 3.18 -19.14
CA ALA A 143 -10.29 4.34 -19.42
C ALA A 143 -8.91 3.88 -19.91
N ASP A 144 -8.28 4.70 -20.74
CA ASP A 144 -6.94 4.41 -21.27
C ASP A 144 -5.86 4.60 -20.19
N PHE A 145 -5.03 3.58 -19.97
CA PHE A 145 -3.86 3.68 -19.11
C PHE A 145 -2.63 4.14 -19.91
N ASN A 146 -2.05 5.28 -19.52
CA ASN A 146 -0.87 5.85 -20.19
C ASN A 146 0.41 5.67 -19.38
N SER A 147 0.41 6.08 -18.12
CA SER A 147 1.55 5.96 -17.20
C SER A 147 1.07 5.97 -15.74
N ILE A 148 1.86 5.41 -14.84
CA ILE A 148 1.71 5.64 -13.39
C ILE A 148 2.06 7.08 -13.03
N ASP A 149 1.51 7.55 -11.91
CA ASP A 149 1.88 8.81 -11.28
C ASP A 149 3.20 8.72 -10.47
N GLU A 150 3.86 9.85 -10.23
CA GLU A 150 5.07 9.90 -9.39
C GLU A 150 4.82 9.45 -7.93
N ASN A 151 3.60 9.69 -7.45
CA ASN A 151 3.11 9.31 -6.13
C ASN A 151 2.17 8.09 -6.19
N GLN A 152 2.27 7.25 -7.23
CA GLN A 152 1.43 6.07 -7.40
C GLN A 152 1.45 5.19 -6.14
N GLU A 153 0.25 4.71 -5.76
CA GLU A 153 0.08 3.81 -4.65
C GLU A 153 0.71 2.44 -4.93
N TYR A 154 1.40 1.91 -3.92
CA TYR A 154 2.12 0.65 -4.04
C TYR A 154 2.25 -0.05 -2.70
N TYR A 155 2.47 -1.35 -2.71
CA TYR A 155 3.01 -2.06 -1.56
C TYR A 155 4.11 -3.04 -2.00
N LEU A 156 4.92 -3.49 -1.06
CA LEU A 156 5.98 -4.45 -1.31
C LEU A 156 5.54 -5.85 -0.90
N SER A 157 5.99 -6.83 -1.66
CA SER A 157 6.08 -8.23 -1.26
C SER A 157 7.54 -8.67 -1.29
N ASP A 158 7.76 -9.96 -1.05
CA ASP A 158 9.09 -10.55 -1.01
C ASP A 158 9.92 -10.35 -2.29
N LYS A 159 9.28 -10.39 -3.46
CA LYS A 159 9.95 -10.35 -4.77
C LYS A 159 9.41 -9.28 -5.72
N PHE A 160 8.28 -8.66 -5.35
CA PHE A 160 7.59 -7.73 -6.23
C PHE A 160 7.35 -6.40 -5.55
N LEU A 161 7.47 -5.34 -6.36
CA LEU A 161 6.76 -4.08 -6.17
C LEU A 161 5.36 -4.27 -6.76
N ILE A 162 4.30 -4.11 -5.96
CA ILE A 162 2.93 -4.20 -6.45
C ILE A 162 2.37 -2.79 -6.62
N ILE A 163 2.00 -2.45 -7.85
CA ILE A 163 1.22 -1.25 -8.16
C ILE A 163 -0.26 -1.62 -8.20
N TYR A 164 -1.11 -0.75 -7.70
CA TYR A 164 -2.56 -0.93 -7.76
C TYR A 164 -3.27 0.39 -8.04
N PHE A 165 -4.50 0.28 -8.56
CA PHE A 165 -5.35 1.42 -8.90
C PHE A 165 -6.69 1.29 -8.18
N GLN A 166 -7.33 2.42 -7.88
CA GLN A 166 -8.58 2.45 -7.14
C GLN A 166 -9.74 1.90 -7.98
N LEU A 167 -10.87 1.62 -7.33
CA LEU A 167 -12.11 1.28 -8.02
C LEU A 167 -12.45 2.37 -9.05
N TYR A 168 -12.90 1.94 -10.24
CA TYR A 168 -13.28 2.81 -11.37
C TYR A 168 -12.17 3.64 -12.01
N GLU A 169 -10.92 3.51 -11.57
CA GLU A 169 -9.83 4.29 -12.15
C GLU A 169 -9.56 3.88 -13.60
N TYR A 170 -9.44 2.57 -13.84
CA TYR A 170 -9.21 2.00 -15.18
C TYR A 170 -10.13 0.83 -15.53
N THR A 171 -10.72 0.15 -14.56
CA THR A 171 -11.52 -1.06 -14.76
C THR A 171 -12.95 -0.90 -14.20
N PRO A 172 -13.93 -1.67 -14.71
CA PRO A 172 -15.27 -1.71 -14.12
C PRO A 172 -15.25 -2.19 -12.66
N TYR A 173 -16.24 -1.76 -11.87
CA TYR A 173 -16.38 -2.15 -10.46
C TYR A 173 -16.21 -3.65 -10.18
N VAL A 174 -16.78 -4.49 -11.05
CA VAL A 174 -16.78 -5.95 -10.89
C VAL A 174 -15.38 -6.57 -10.94
N TYR A 175 -14.41 -5.86 -11.53
CA TYR A 175 -13.01 -6.27 -11.56
C TYR A 175 -12.32 -6.03 -10.19
N GLY A 176 -12.88 -5.14 -9.36
CA GLY A 176 -12.30 -4.76 -8.08
C GLY A 176 -11.06 -3.89 -8.22
N ILE A 177 -10.09 -4.08 -7.33
CA ILE A 177 -8.83 -3.32 -7.27
C ILE A 177 -7.77 -4.02 -8.11
N PRO A 178 -7.48 -3.55 -9.34
CA PRO A 178 -6.45 -4.14 -10.20
C PRO A 178 -5.06 -4.02 -9.55
N GLN A 179 -4.26 -5.07 -9.66
CA GLN A 179 -2.93 -5.17 -9.05
C GLN A 179 -1.93 -5.73 -10.05
N PHE A 180 -0.79 -5.06 -10.19
CA PHE A 180 0.25 -5.38 -11.15
C PHE A 180 1.55 -5.65 -10.43
N HIS A 181 2.16 -6.80 -10.74
CA HIS A 181 3.34 -7.29 -10.05
C HIS A 181 4.57 -6.97 -10.88
N ILE A 182 5.46 -6.12 -10.35
CA ILE A 182 6.70 -5.73 -11.01
C ILE A 182 7.88 -6.36 -10.28
N SER A 183 8.69 -7.14 -10.98
CA SER A 183 9.82 -7.85 -10.39
C SER A 183 10.85 -6.87 -9.80
N LEU A 184 11.23 -7.08 -8.54
CA LEU A 184 12.28 -6.29 -7.89
C LEU A 184 13.66 -6.54 -8.51
N GLU A 185 13.89 -7.74 -9.04
CA GLU A 185 15.14 -8.07 -9.75
C GLU A 185 15.24 -7.28 -11.05
N GLU A 186 14.15 -7.19 -11.81
CA GLU A 186 14.14 -6.44 -13.08
C GLU A 186 14.19 -4.92 -12.84
N LEU A 187 13.68 -4.45 -11.71
CA LEU A 187 13.76 -3.04 -11.31
C LEU A 187 15.13 -2.62 -10.77
N GLN A 188 16.03 -3.57 -10.48
CA GLN A 188 17.34 -3.29 -9.88
C GLN A 188 18.16 -2.21 -10.62
N PRO A 189 18.20 -2.15 -11.97
CA PRO A 189 18.95 -1.11 -12.69
C PRO A 189 18.48 0.32 -12.42
N TYR A 190 17.24 0.50 -11.96
CA TYR A 190 16.61 1.80 -11.70
C TYR A 190 16.81 2.29 -10.26
N PHE A 191 17.25 1.41 -9.36
CA PHE A 191 17.38 1.73 -7.94
C PHE A 191 18.41 2.81 -7.67
N ARG A 192 18.11 3.72 -6.74
CA ARG A 192 19.13 4.61 -6.18
C ARG A 192 20.14 3.83 -5.35
N ASN A 193 21.37 4.31 -5.22
CA ASN A 193 22.47 3.60 -4.50
C ASN A 193 22.07 3.08 -3.11
N ASN A 194 21.31 3.87 -2.35
CA ASN A 194 20.88 3.53 -0.99
C ASN A 194 19.42 3.04 -0.93
N SER A 195 18.91 2.50 -2.03
CA SER A 195 17.54 1.96 -2.07
C SER A 195 17.40 0.84 -1.04
N PRO A 196 16.37 0.88 -0.17
CA PRO A 196 16.09 -0.23 0.73
C PRO A 196 15.73 -1.53 0.01
N LEU A 197 15.31 -1.48 -1.26
CA LEU A 197 14.91 -2.65 -2.03
C LEU A 197 16.09 -3.63 -2.27
N TYR A 198 17.33 -3.16 -2.22
CA TYR A 198 18.50 -4.04 -2.25
C TYR A 198 18.48 -5.10 -1.14
N ARG A 199 17.80 -4.87 -0.02
CA ARG A 199 17.69 -5.86 1.08
C ARG A 199 16.80 -7.04 0.74
N LEU A 200 15.97 -6.93 -0.29
CA LEU A 200 15.03 -7.97 -0.71
C LEU A 200 15.58 -8.84 -1.86
N ILE A 201 16.55 -8.31 -2.60
CA ILE A 201 17.15 -9.00 -3.77
C ILE A 201 18.58 -9.49 -3.54
N LYS A 202 19.28 -9.01 -2.50
CA LYS A 202 20.59 -9.53 -2.13
C LYS A 202 20.41 -10.80 -1.30
N SER A 203 20.94 -11.90 -1.80
CA SER A 203 21.08 -13.19 -1.11
C SER A 203 22.20 -13.17 -0.07
#